data_AF-A0AAU2AR84-F1
#
_entry.id   AF-A0AAU2AR84-F1
#
_cell.length_a   1.000
_cell.length_b   1.000
_cell.length_c   1.000
_cell.angle_alpha   90.00
_cell.angle_beta   90.00
_cell.angle_gamma   90.00
#
_symmetry.space_group_name_H-M   'P 1'
#
loop_
_entity.id
_entity.type
_entity.pdbx_description
1 polymer ?
#
loop_
_entity_poly.entity_id
_entity_poly.type
_entity_poly.pdbx_seq_one_letter_code
_entity_poly.pdbx_strand_id
1 'polypeptide(L)'
;MTNPSTDHDGHHRAVIRAVPHPGELDARGIPITCPDCRARRDWLLLNVRHQVFVRCRCATEWHEPDLTRAYFDLHFTAPEHEWDEWDDYNTAMRALAFDGLLAGTTWS
;
A
#
# COMPACT_ATOMS: atom_id res chain seq x y z
N MET A 1 -33.36 2.31 35.25
CA MET A 1 -32.24 3.25 35.09
C MET A 1 -31.10 2.45 34.51
N THR A 2 -30.94 2.46 33.19
CA THR A 2 -29.94 1.61 32.52
C THR A 2 -29.27 2.42 31.43
N ASN A 3 -28.00 2.74 31.63
CA ASN A 3 -26.94 2.29 30.73
C ASN A 3 -25.56 2.67 31.31
N PRO A 4 -24.63 1.72 31.42
CA PRO A 4 -23.22 2.06 31.52
C PRO A 4 -22.77 2.49 30.11
N SER A 5 -22.40 3.76 29.95
CA SER A 5 -21.69 4.21 28.76
C SER A 5 -20.33 3.52 28.73
N THR A 6 -20.23 2.45 27.94
CA THR A 6 -18.95 1.92 27.48
C THR A 6 -18.40 2.96 26.51
N ASP A 7 -17.64 3.89 27.06
CA ASP A 7 -16.74 4.75 26.29
C ASP A 7 -15.75 3.81 25.61
N HIS A 8 -16.08 3.40 24.38
CA HIS A 8 -15.14 2.75 23.49
C HIS A 8 -14.08 3.79 23.22
N ASP A 9 -13.01 3.74 24.01
CA ASP A 9 -11.74 4.35 23.73
C ASP A 9 -11.41 4.00 22.27
N GLY A 10 -11.68 4.98 21.40
CA GLY A 10 -11.58 4.85 19.97
C GLY A 10 -10.11 4.75 19.66
N HIS A 11 -9.57 3.54 19.74
CA HIS A 11 -8.34 3.16 19.09
C HIS A 11 -8.50 3.60 17.63
N HIS A 12 -7.95 4.77 17.28
CA HIS A 12 -7.80 5.24 15.92
C HIS A 12 -6.87 4.26 15.22
N ARG A 13 -7.48 3.17 14.79
CA ARG A 13 -6.85 2.04 14.15
C ARG A 13 -6.29 2.57 12.84
N ALA A 14 -4.98 2.45 12.67
CA ALA A 14 -4.31 3.05 11.53
C ALA A 14 -4.72 2.29 10.27
N VAL A 15 -5.76 2.77 9.58
CA VAL A 15 -6.24 2.18 8.33
C VAL A 15 -5.11 2.24 7.31
N ILE A 16 -4.69 1.07 6.84
CA ILE A 16 -3.75 0.94 5.72
C ILE A 16 -4.60 0.83 4.46
N ARG A 17 -4.46 1.78 3.53
CA ARG A 17 -5.05 1.65 2.19
C ARG A 17 -4.01 1.02 1.27
N ALA A 18 -4.35 -0.13 0.71
CA ALA A 18 -3.52 -0.83 -0.26
C ALA A 18 -4.17 -0.71 -1.66
N VAL A 19 -3.41 -0.22 -2.64
CA VAL A 19 -3.87 -0.05 -4.03
C VAL A 19 -2.86 -0.68 -4.99
N PRO A 20 -3.21 -1.81 -5.63
CA PRO A 20 -2.47 -2.37 -6.75
C PRO A 20 -2.44 -1.39 -7.93
N HIS A 21 -1.26 -1.21 -8.53
CA HIS A 21 -1.05 -0.38 -9.71
C HIS A 21 -0.22 -1.16 -10.75
N PRO A 22 -0.87 -1.79 -11.75
CA PRO A 22 -0.19 -2.69 -12.69
C PRO A 22 0.72 -1.95 -13.68
N GLY A 23 0.48 -0.65 -13.89
CA GLY A 23 1.20 0.16 -14.88
C GLY A 23 2.56 0.69 -14.40
N GLU A 24 3.20 1.46 -15.28
CA GLU A 24 4.33 2.30 -14.88
C GLU A 24 3.83 3.41 -13.95
N LEU A 25 4.70 3.83 -13.03
CA LEU A 25 4.37 4.82 -12.01
C LEU A 25 5.42 5.91 -12.04
N ASP A 26 4.98 7.16 -12.10
CA ASP A 26 5.86 8.32 -12.13
C ASP A 26 5.77 9.09 -10.82
N ALA A 27 6.92 9.29 -10.16
CA ALA A 27 7.05 10.22 -9.06
C ALA A 27 7.49 11.58 -9.63
N ARG A 28 6.56 12.55 -9.71
CA ARG A 28 6.83 13.89 -10.29
C ARG A 28 7.45 13.87 -11.70
N GLY A 29 7.06 12.89 -12.53
CA GLY A 29 7.58 12.73 -13.89
C GLY A 29 8.90 11.95 -13.98
N ILE A 30 9.37 11.36 -12.88
CA ILE A 30 10.48 10.41 -12.87
C ILE A 30 9.89 8.99 -12.77
N PRO A 31 10.15 8.11 -13.76
CA PRO A 31 9.69 6.74 -13.69
C PRO A 31 10.28 5.99 -12.50
N ILE A 32 9.41 5.44 -11.68
CA ILE A 32 9.78 4.60 -10.56
C ILE A 32 10.35 3.28 -11.08
N THR A 33 11.44 2.84 -10.46
CA THR A 33 12.06 1.55 -10.74
C THR A 33 12.42 0.88 -9.41
N CYS A 34 12.16 -0.41 -9.29
CA CYS A 34 12.47 -1.15 -8.08
C CYS A 34 13.98 -1.09 -7.82
N PRO A 35 14.44 -0.72 -6.62
CA PRO A 35 15.87 -0.64 -6.33
C PRO A 35 16.56 -2.01 -6.29
N ASP A 36 15.79 -3.09 -6.08
CA ASP A 36 16.31 -4.46 -6.01
C ASP A 36 16.24 -5.20 -7.36
N CYS A 37 15.02 -5.44 -7.87
CA CYS A 37 14.84 -6.23 -9.11
C CYS A 37 14.76 -5.42 -10.40
N ARG A 38 14.82 -4.08 -10.32
CA ARG A 38 14.73 -3.15 -11.47
C ARG A 38 13.44 -3.22 -12.29
N ALA A 39 12.38 -3.83 -11.77
CA ALA A 39 11.03 -3.76 -12.35
C ALA A 39 10.55 -2.31 -12.48
N ARG A 40 9.68 -2.04 -13.47
CA ARG A 40 9.11 -0.69 -13.74
C ARG A 40 7.58 -0.63 -13.59
N ARG A 41 6.96 -1.76 -13.27
CA ARG A 41 5.50 -1.98 -13.28
C ARG A 41 5.11 -2.86 -12.10
N ASP A 42 3.81 -3.14 -11.99
CA ASP A 42 3.26 -4.07 -10.99
C ASP A 42 3.62 -3.65 -9.55
N TRP A 43 3.09 -2.49 -9.16
CA TRP A 43 3.32 -1.86 -7.88
C TRP A 43 2.16 -2.10 -6.92
N LEU A 44 2.44 -2.10 -5.62
CA LEU A 44 1.45 -1.95 -4.56
C LEU A 44 1.73 -0.66 -3.83
N LEU A 45 0.76 0.25 -3.85
CA LEU A 45 0.83 1.50 -3.12
C LEU A 45 0.18 1.32 -1.76
N LEU A 46 0.94 1.61 -0.70
CA LEU A 46 0.50 1.50 0.68
C LEU A 46 0.45 2.88 1.29
N ASN A 47 -0.74 3.37 1.55
CA ASN A 47 -0.94 4.62 2.25
C ASN A 47 -1.15 4.32 3.74
N VAL A 48 -0.13 4.67 4.53
CA VAL A 48 -0.09 4.46 5.98
C VAL A 48 -0.03 5.84 6.63
N ARG A 49 -1.15 6.24 7.25
CA ARG A 49 -1.32 7.59 7.84
C ARG A 49 -1.12 8.71 6.81
N HIS A 50 0.05 9.35 6.77
CA HIS A 50 0.37 10.47 5.88
C HIS A 50 1.51 10.15 4.90
N GLN A 51 1.97 8.89 4.88
CA GLN A 51 3.09 8.44 4.07
C GLN A 51 2.62 7.42 3.06
N VAL A 52 3.20 7.47 1.86
CA VAL A 52 2.96 6.51 0.80
C VAL A 52 4.22 5.68 0.63
N PHE A 53 4.05 4.37 0.72
CA PHE A 53 5.09 3.40 0.43
C PHE A 53 4.77 2.74 -0.90
N VAL A 54 5.82 2.47 -1.67
CA VAL A 54 5.74 1.69 -2.89
C VAL A 54 6.36 0.34 -2.59
N ARG A 55 5.63 -0.73 -2.91
CA ARG A 55 6.08 -2.10 -2.78
C ARG A 55 6.08 -2.79 -4.13
N CYS A 56 7.19 -3.45 -4.45
CA CYS A 56 7.34 -4.28 -5.64
C CYS A 56 6.93 -5.73 -5.33
N ARG A 57 6.57 -6.49 -6.36
CA ARG A 57 6.31 -7.93 -6.23
C ARG A 57 7.49 -8.75 -5.72
N CYS A 58 8.73 -8.24 -5.82
CA CYS A 58 9.90 -8.84 -5.19
C CYS A 58 9.97 -8.60 -3.67
N ALA A 59 8.90 -8.09 -3.06
CA ALA A 59 8.78 -7.74 -1.65
C ALA A 59 9.62 -6.54 -1.19
N THR A 60 10.36 -5.89 -2.09
CA THR A 60 11.04 -4.63 -1.78
C THR A 60 10.03 -3.51 -1.60
N GLU A 61 10.05 -2.89 -0.44
CA GLU A 61 9.21 -1.76 -0.06
C GLU A 61 10.08 -0.56 0.31
N TRP A 62 9.69 0.63 -0.12
CA TRP A 62 10.34 1.87 0.28
C TRP A 62 9.35 3.01 0.40
N HIS A 63 9.69 3.98 1.24
CA HIS A 63 8.96 5.25 1.30
C HIS A 63 9.29 6.09 0.06
N GLU A 64 8.28 6.52 -0.66
CA GLU A 64 8.43 7.36 -1.85
C GLU A 64 7.99 8.80 -1.53
N PRO A 65 8.92 9.69 -1.14
CA PRO A 65 8.57 11.04 -0.66
C PRO A 65 7.91 11.92 -1.71
N ASP A 66 8.14 11.64 -3.00
CA ASP A 66 7.56 12.41 -4.09
C ASP A 66 6.10 12.00 -4.41
N LEU A 67 5.67 10.81 -3.96
CA LEU A 67 4.27 10.39 -3.97
C LEU A 67 3.56 10.87 -2.70
N THR A 68 3.20 12.15 -2.70
CA THR A 68 2.50 12.74 -1.56
C THR A 68 1.12 12.11 -1.33
N ARG A 69 0.64 12.15 -0.08
CA ARG A 69 -0.73 11.75 0.29
C ARG A 69 -1.80 12.43 -0.58
N ALA A 70 -1.62 13.72 -0.88
CA ALA A 70 -2.57 14.48 -1.71
C ALA A 70 -2.61 13.97 -3.16
N TYR A 71 -1.45 13.64 -3.74
CA TYR A 71 -1.38 12.99 -5.05
C TYR A 71 -2.03 11.60 -4.99
N PHE A 72 -1.76 10.84 -3.94
CA PHE A 72 -2.35 9.53 -3.76
C PHE A 72 -3.89 9.59 -3.68
N ASP A 73 -4.44 10.47 -2.84
CA ASP A 73 -5.88 10.63 -2.67
C ASP A 73 -6.58 11.15 -3.93
N LEU A 74 -5.89 11.91 -4.79
CA LEU A 74 -6.44 12.41 -6.06
C LEU A 74 -6.49 11.33 -7.14
N HIS A 75 -5.50 10.43 -7.17
CA HIS A 75 -5.30 9.48 -8.28
C HIS A 75 -5.69 8.04 -7.93
N PHE A 76 -5.73 7.67 -6.65
CA PHE A 76 -5.94 6.31 -6.16
C PHE A 76 -7.08 6.31 -5.11
N THR A 77 -8.30 6.53 -5.61
CA THR A 77 -9.50 6.75 -4.79
C THR A 77 -10.28 5.48 -4.45
N ALA A 78 -10.09 4.38 -5.16
CA ALA A 78 -10.77 3.12 -4.85
C ALA A 78 -10.15 2.46 -3.60
N PRO A 79 -10.93 2.15 -2.55
CA PRO A 79 -10.46 1.24 -1.52
C PRO A 79 -10.55 -0.18 -2.10
N GLU A 80 -9.42 -0.76 -2.46
CA GLU A 80 -9.42 -2.17 -2.86
C GLU A 80 -9.39 -3.05 -1.60
N HIS A 81 -8.61 -2.67 -0.58
CA HIS A 81 -8.65 -3.30 0.74
C HIS A 81 -8.30 -2.30 1.86
N GLU A 82 -9.15 -2.21 2.88
CA GLU A 82 -8.87 -1.53 4.16
C GLU A 82 -8.54 -2.60 5.19
N TRP A 83 -7.32 -2.56 5.73
CA TRP A 83 -6.90 -3.47 6.79
C TRP A 83 -6.84 -2.75 8.12
N ASP A 84 -7.40 -3.43 9.09
CA ASP A 84 -7.61 -2.97 10.44
C ASP A 84 -6.39 -3.20 11.33
N GLU A 85 -5.45 -4.05 10.95
CA GLU A 85 -4.24 -4.25 11.74
C GLU A 85 -3.09 -4.78 10.88
N TRP A 86 -1.86 -4.54 11.34
CA TRP A 86 -0.64 -5.13 10.76
C TRP A 86 -0.49 -6.62 11.08
N ASP A 87 -1.32 -7.17 11.98
CA ASP A 87 -1.23 -8.56 12.47
C ASP A 87 -1.39 -9.62 11.38
N ASP A 88 -1.84 -9.21 10.17
CA ASP A 88 -1.84 -10.08 9.00
C ASP A 88 -1.21 -9.45 7.74
N TYR A 89 -0.24 -8.55 7.91
CA TYR A 89 0.44 -7.90 6.79
C TYR A 89 1.01 -8.92 5.78
N ASN A 90 1.64 -10.00 6.27
CA ASN A 90 2.22 -11.02 5.38
C ASN A 90 1.15 -11.79 4.60
N THR A 91 0.02 -12.13 5.23
CA THR A 91 -1.09 -12.80 4.51
C THR A 91 -1.77 -11.84 3.55
N ALA A 92 -1.92 -10.56 3.90
CA ALA A 92 -2.41 -9.54 2.99
C ALA A 92 -1.48 -9.39 1.77
N MET A 93 -0.17 -9.31 1.99
CA MET A 93 0.80 -9.26 0.87
C MET A 93 0.74 -10.53 0.02
N ARG A 94 0.53 -11.70 0.63
CA ARG A 94 0.36 -12.96 -0.09
C ARG A 94 -0.94 -13.00 -0.89
N ALA A 95 -2.05 -12.54 -0.32
CA ALA A 95 -3.35 -12.44 -0.99
C ALA A 95 -3.30 -11.49 -2.20
N LEU A 96 -2.52 -10.42 -2.10
CA LEU A 96 -2.29 -9.45 -3.18
C LEU A 96 -1.16 -9.86 -4.15
N ALA A 97 -0.45 -10.95 -3.86
CA ALA A 97 0.72 -11.43 -4.61
C ALA A 97 1.94 -10.48 -4.64
N PHE A 98 2.17 -9.77 -3.53
CA PHE A 98 3.33 -8.92 -3.23
C PHE A 98 4.21 -9.48 -2.09
N ASP A 99 4.19 -10.80 -1.89
CA ASP A 99 4.96 -11.50 -0.85
C ASP A 99 6.38 -11.91 -1.30
N GLY A 100 6.81 -11.54 -2.51
CA GLY A 100 8.13 -11.88 -3.03
C GLY A 100 8.14 -13.09 -3.97
N LEU A 101 7.10 -13.94 -3.94
CA LEU A 101 7.06 -15.17 -4.75
C LEU A 101 6.97 -14.90 -6.26
N LEU A 102 6.53 -13.72 -6.64
CA LEU A 102 6.37 -13.28 -8.03
C LEU A 102 7.49 -12.34 -8.49
N ALA A 103 8.63 -12.32 -7.80
CA ALA A 103 9.80 -11.53 -8.21
C ALA A 103 10.18 -11.80 -9.68
N GLY A 104 10.24 -10.74 -10.49
CA GLY A 104 10.58 -10.85 -11.91
C GLY A 104 9.45 -11.35 -12.83
N THR A 105 8.24 -11.59 -12.32
CA THR A 105 7.08 -11.91 -13.15
C THR A 105 6.19 -10.67 -13.33
N THR A 106 6.00 -10.25 -14.58
CA THR A 106 5.07 -9.17 -14.93
C THR A 106 3.72 -9.77 -15.30
N TRP A 107 2.62 -9.11 -14.93
CA TRP A 107 1.31 -9.56 -15.42
C TRP A 107 1.24 -9.36 -16.95
N SER A 108 0.75 -10.38 -17.66
CA SER A 108 0.59 -10.37 -19.13
C SER A 108 -0.74 -9.77 -19.53
#